data_AF-V4BMN9-F1
#
_entry.id   AF-V4BMN9-F1
#
_cell.length_a   1.000
_cell.length_b   1.000
_cell.length_c   1.000
_cell.angle_alpha   90.00
_cell.angle_beta   90.00
_cell.angle_gamma   90.00
#
_symmetry.space_group_name_H-M   'P 1'
#
loop_
_entity.id
_entity.type
_entity.pdbx_description
1 polymer ?
#
loop_
_entity_poly.entity_id
_entity_poly.type
_entity_poly.pdbx_seq_one_letter_code
_entity_poly.pdbx_strand_id
1 'polypeptide(L)'
;FKEGGWCNRRSKLEKCLMLFLILILIVAIGLMVALIIQTKEKPPMAEVSPGMQQSGQKMCTTTDCVRVASRIHDAIDYKVKPCDNFYEFACGTWKKKNVIPEDKSAYSSFDLVADDVNVILK
;
A
#
# COMPACT_ATOMS: atom_id res chain seq x y z
N PHE A 1 24.47 -45.22 -30.33
CA PHE A 1 23.38 -44.30 -30.73
C PHE A 1 24.00 -42.92 -30.88
N LYS A 2 23.96 -42.34 -32.09
CA LYS A 2 24.77 -41.16 -32.46
C LYS A 2 23.87 -39.92 -32.36
N GLU A 3 23.95 -39.19 -31.25
CA GLU A 3 23.32 -37.87 -31.15
C GLU A 3 24.24 -36.80 -31.75
N GLY A 4 24.31 -36.79 -33.09
CA GLY A 4 24.85 -35.67 -33.83
C GLY A 4 23.80 -34.58 -33.92
N GLY A 5 24.01 -33.47 -33.22
CA GLY A 5 23.08 -32.35 -33.14
C GLY A 5 22.61 -31.86 -34.53
N TRP A 6 21.28 -31.73 -34.65
CA TRP A 6 20.51 -31.34 -35.84
C TRP A 6 21.06 -30.09 -36.59
N CYS A 7 21.78 -29.21 -35.90
CA CYS A 7 22.30 -27.96 -36.45
C CYS A 7 23.54 -28.10 -37.37
N ASN A 8 24.27 -29.22 -37.38
CA ASN A 8 25.58 -29.21 -38.05
C ASN A 8 25.55 -29.42 -39.58
N ARG A 9 24.41 -29.87 -40.14
CA ARG A 9 24.26 -30.21 -41.58
C ARG A 9 23.91 -29.01 -42.47
N ARG A 10 23.52 -27.87 -41.88
CA ARG A 10 23.07 -26.66 -42.58
C ARG A 10 24.23 -25.78 -43.05
N SER A 11 24.03 -25.06 -44.15
CA SER A 11 25.07 -24.21 -44.76
C SER A 11 25.51 -23.08 -43.80
N LYS A 12 26.71 -22.53 -44.00
CA LYS A 12 27.23 -21.43 -43.14
C LYS A 12 26.26 -20.24 -43.08
N LEU A 13 25.59 -19.95 -44.20
CA LEU A 13 24.57 -18.91 -44.31
C LEU A 13 23.35 -19.22 -43.44
N GLU A 14 22.85 -20.45 -43.47
CA GLU A 14 21.70 -20.88 -42.64
C GLU A 14 22.02 -20.86 -41.15
N LYS A 15 23.24 -21.22 -40.76
CA LYS A 15 23.68 -21.12 -39.35
C LYS A 15 23.72 -19.66 -38.88
N CYS A 16 24.21 -18.74 -39.71
CA CYS A 16 24.14 -17.30 -39.42
C CYS A 16 22.69 -16.82 -39.29
N LEU A 17 21.81 -17.20 -40.23
CA LEU A 17 20.39 -16.82 -40.19
C LEU A 17 19.68 -17.35 -38.93
N MET A 18 19.97 -18.59 -38.52
CA MET A 18 19.41 -19.16 -37.28
C MET A 18 19.87 -18.40 -36.04
N LEU A 19 21.14 -17.99 -35.96
CA LEU A 19 21.65 -17.17 -34.86
C LEU A 19 21.01 -15.78 -34.82
N PHE A 20 20.85 -15.13 -35.97
CA PHE A 20 20.16 -13.84 -36.06
C PHE A 20 18.69 -13.94 -35.64
N LEU A 21 17.97 -14.97 -36.07
CA LEU A 21 16.57 -15.18 -35.67
C LEU A 21 16.43 -15.43 -34.17
N ILE A 22 17.32 -16.22 -33.57
CA ILE A 22 17.32 -16.46 -32.13
C ILE A 22 17.58 -15.17 -31.36
N LEU A 23 18.54 -14.35 -31.80
CA LEU A 23 18.81 -13.03 -31.21
C LEU A 23 17.60 -12.10 -31.28
N ILE A 24 16.93 -12.04 -32.45
CA ILE A 24 15.73 -11.22 -32.64
C ILE A 24 14.60 -11.68 -31.71
N LEU A 25 14.39 -13.00 -31.56
CA LEU A 25 13.37 -13.54 -30.65
C LEU A 25 13.67 -13.22 -29.19
N ILE A 26 14.93 -13.31 -28.74
CA ILE A 26 15.34 -12.96 -27.37
C ILE A 26 15.07 -11.48 -27.10
N VAL A 27 15.41 -10.60 -28.03
CA VAL A 27 15.15 -9.15 -27.92
C VAL A 27 13.64 -8.87 -27.87
N ALA A 28 12.85 -9.50 -28.74
CA ALA A 28 11.40 -9.34 -28.76
C ALA A 28 10.74 -9.81 -27.45
N ILE A 29 11.17 -10.96 -26.90
CA ILE A 29 10.68 -11.47 -25.62
C ILE A 29 11.07 -10.52 -24.47
N GLY A 30 12.30 -10.02 -24.46
CA GLY A 30 12.76 -9.05 -23.45
C GLY A 30 11.93 -7.76 -23.46
N LEU A 31 11.61 -7.23 -24.65
CA LEU A 31 10.75 -6.06 -24.80
C LEU A 31 9.31 -6.34 -24.33
N MET A 32 8.74 -7.50 -24.68
CA MET A 32 7.40 -7.90 -24.22
C MET A 32 7.32 -8.03 -22.69
N VAL A 33 8.33 -8.63 -22.05
CA VAL A 33 8.40 -8.75 -20.59
C VAL A 33 8.54 -7.37 -19.93
N ALA A 34 9.38 -6.50 -20.48
CA ALA A 34 9.54 -5.13 -19.97
C ALA A 34 8.22 -4.33 -20.05
N LEU A 35 7.45 -4.48 -21.12
CA LEU A 35 6.13 -3.85 -21.25
C LEU A 35 5.12 -4.42 -20.24
N ILE A 36 5.11 -5.73 -20.01
CA ILE A 36 4.24 -6.37 -19.01
C ILE A 36 4.56 -5.89 -17.59
N ILE A 37 5.83 -5.63 -17.27
CA ILE A 37 6.24 -5.07 -15.97
C ILE A 37 5.71 -3.64 -15.78
N GLN A 38 5.65 -2.84 -16.84
CA GLN A 38 5.09 -1.48 -16.78
C GLN A 38 3.56 -1.47 -16.71
N THR A 39 2.87 -2.51 -17.22
CA THR A 39 1.40 -2.66 -17.11
C THR A 39 0.96 -3.40 -15.85
N LYS A 40 1.88 -3.98 -15.06
CA LYS A 40 1.60 -4.39 -13.69
C LYS A 40 1.47 -3.12 -12.88
N GLU A 41 0.23 -2.65 -12.82
CA GLU A 41 -0.22 -1.48 -12.09
C GLU A 41 0.62 -1.27 -10.84
N LYS A 42 1.50 -0.28 -10.89
CA LYS A 42 1.80 0.51 -9.70
C LYS A 42 0.42 0.90 -9.20
N PRO A 43 -0.04 0.38 -8.03
CA PRO A 43 -1.39 0.66 -7.58
C PRO A 43 -1.56 2.18 -7.64
N PRO A 44 -2.64 2.68 -8.25
CA PRO A 44 -2.87 4.10 -8.30
C PRO A 44 -2.81 4.58 -6.86
N MET A 45 -1.79 5.40 -6.58
CA MET A 45 -1.78 6.21 -5.38
C MET A 45 -3.14 6.88 -5.39
N ALA A 46 -3.93 6.62 -4.35
CA ALA A 46 -5.25 7.21 -4.17
C ALA A 46 -5.22 8.65 -4.67
N GLU A 47 -6.11 8.99 -5.61
CA GLU A 47 -6.31 10.37 -6.04
C GLU A 47 -6.69 11.20 -4.81
N VAL A 48 -5.68 11.80 -4.19
CA VAL A 48 -5.87 12.83 -3.19
C VAL A 48 -6.49 14.01 -3.94
N SER A 49 -7.74 14.31 -3.61
CA SER A 49 -8.48 15.46 -4.11
C SER A 49 -7.63 16.74 -4.04
N PRO A 50 -7.74 17.66 -5.01
CA PRO A 50 -6.93 18.87 -5.04
C PRO A 50 -7.46 19.84 -3.97
N GLY A 51 -6.96 19.66 -2.74
CA GLY A 51 -7.23 20.50 -1.58
C GLY A 51 -6.09 20.52 -0.55
N MET A 52 -4.93 19.93 -0.86
CA MET A 52 -3.76 19.99 0.02
C MET A 52 -2.49 20.20 -0.81
N GLN A 53 -1.82 21.32 -0.56
CA GLN A 53 -0.64 21.78 -1.29
C GLN A 53 0.52 20.78 -1.17
N GLN A 54 0.96 20.22 -2.29
CA GLN A 54 2.24 19.54 -2.42
C GLN A 54 3.33 20.58 -2.68
N SER A 55 3.87 21.14 -1.60
CA SER A 55 5.20 21.76 -1.56
C SER A 55 6.04 20.89 -0.64
N GLY A 56 7.30 20.59 -1.00
CA GLY A 56 8.22 19.68 -0.30
C GLY A 56 7.86 19.44 1.16
N GLN A 57 7.26 18.27 1.43
CA GLN A 57 6.47 17.88 2.61
C GLN A 57 6.92 18.58 3.91
N LYS A 58 6.38 19.76 4.20
CA LYS A 58 6.55 20.41 5.50
C LYS A 58 5.53 19.79 6.45
N MET A 59 5.97 18.79 7.21
CA MET A 59 5.14 18.17 8.26
C MET A 59 4.62 19.25 9.21
N CYS A 60 3.31 19.24 9.46
CA CYS A 60 2.71 20.15 10.42
C CYS A 60 3.22 19.81 11.83
N THR A 61 3.86 20.77 12.47
CA THR A 61 4.42 20.65 13.82
C THR A 61 3.78 21.63 14.80
N THR A 62 2.63 22.21 14.42
CA THR A 62 1.84 23.01 15.37
C THR A 62 1.37 22.13 16.51
N THR A 63 1.15 22.75 17.67
CA THR A 63 0.68 22.04 18.87
C THR A 63 -0.59 21.23 18.59
N ASP A 64 -1.52 21.76 17.80
CA ASP A 64 -2.76 21.07 17.47
C ASP A 64 -2.54 19.87 16.55
N CYS A 65 -1.65 19.99 15.56
CA CYS A 65 -1.27 18.87 14.71
C CYS A 65 -0.63 17.74 15.52
N VAL A 66 0.33 18.06 16.41
CA VAL A 66 0.97 17.05 17.27
C VAL A 66 -0.05 16.41 18.20
N ARG A 67 -0.92 17.21 18.84
CA ARG A 67 -1.96 16.71 19.74
C ARG A 67 -2.92 15.75 19.05
N VAL A 68 -3.42 16.11 17.87
CA VAL A 68 -4.35 15.26 17.11
C VAL A 68 -3.63 14.02 16.60
N ALA A 69 -2.40 14.15 16.10
CA ALA A 69 -1.60 13.02 15.65
C ALA A 69 -1.34 12.01 16.78
N SER A 70 -1.01 12.47 17.99
CA SER A 70 -0.84 11.60 19.16
C SER A 70 -2.14 10.86 19.50
N ARG A 71 -3.29 11.54 19.51
CA ARG A 71 -4.59 10.90 19.78
C ARG A 71 -4.93 9.82 18.75
N ILE A 72 -4.67 10.08 17.46
CA ILE A 72 -4.87 9.09 16.40
C ILE A 72 -3.92 7.91 16.58
N HIS A 73 -2.64 8.18 16.83
CA HIS A 73 -1.61 7.16 17.03
C HIS A 73 -1.96 6.21 18.18
N ASP A 74 -2.47 6.74 19.29
CA ASP A 74 -2.82 5.96 20.48
C ASP A 74 -4.04 5.04 20.29
N ALA A 75 -4.87 5.31 19.26
CA ALA A 75 -6.06 4.55 18.93
C ALA A 75 -5.79 3.37 17.98
N ILE A 76 -4.78 3.49 17.12
CA ILE A 76 -4.46 2.54 16.05
C ILE A 76 -3.89 1.23 16.61
N ASP A 77 -4.34 0.09 16.06
CA ASP A 77 -3.72 -1.22 16.24
C ASP A 77 -2.94 -1.63 14.98
N TYR A 78 -1.63 -1.35 14.99
CA TYR A 78 -0.72 -1.68 13.88
C TYR A 78 -0.53 -3.19 13.63
N LYS A 79 -1.09 -4.07 14.49
CA LYS A 79 -1.05 -5.52 14.25
C LYS A 79 -2.11 -5.97 13.25
N VAL A 80 -3.13 -5.16 13.01
CA VAL A 80 -4.20 -5.45 12.05
C VAL A 80 -3.90 -4.74 10.74
N LYS A 81 -4.04 -5.43 9.61
CA LYS A 81 -3.87 -4.78 8.31
C LYS A 81 -5.12 -3.93 7.99
N PRO A 82 -4.96 -2.68 7.52
CA PRO A 82 -6.08 -1.80 7.18
C PRO A 82 -7.04 -2.40 6.15
N CYS A 83 -6.52 -3.17 5.20
CA CYS A 83 -7.31 -3.78 4.14
C CYS A 83 -8.11 -5.00 4.60
N ASP A 84 -7.75 -5.61 5.73
CA ASP A 84 -8.44 -6.79 6.27
C ASP A 84 -9.58 -6.36 7.21
N ASN A 85 -9.31 -5.40 8.10
CA ASN A 85 -10.32 -4.82 8.98
C ASN A 85 -9.91 -3.40 9.39
N PHE A 86 -10.43 -2.41 8.68
CA PHE A 86 -10.09 -1.00 8.93
C PHE A 86 -10.57 -0.52 10.30
N TYR A 87 -11.69 -1.04 10.81
CA TYR A 87 -12.20 -0.66 12.13
C TYR A 87 -11.26 -1.11 13.25
N GLU A 88 -10.81 -2.37 13.22
CA GLU A 88 -9.85 -2.87 14.20
C GLU A 88 -8.46 -2.22 14.02
N PHE A 89 -8.05 -1.92 12.79
CA PHE A 89 -6.83 -1.16 12.57
C PHE A 89 -6.91 0.26 13.17
N ALA A 90 -7.99 0.99 12.91
CA ALA A 90 -8.10 2.39 13.32
C ALA A 90 -8.45 2.57 14.82
N CYS A 91 -9.25 1.66 15.38
CA CYS A 91 -9.84 1.80 16.72
C CYS A 91 -9.47 0.65 17.67
N GLY A 92 -8.75 -0.37 17.22
CA GLY A 92 -8.52 -1.59 17.99
C GLY A 92 -7.80 -1.35 19.31
N THR A 93 -6.81 -0.45 19.34
CA THR A 93 -6.14 -0.07 20.60
C THR A 93 -7.03 0.78 21.47
N TRP A 94 -7.81 1.71 20.89
CA TRP A 94 -8.76 2.53 21.65
C TRP A 94 -9.80 1.66 22.37
N LYS A 95 -10.41 0.70 21.68
CA LYS A 95 -11.39 -0.24 22.23
C LYS A 95 -10.81 -1.09 23.38
N LYS A 96 -9.53 -1.48 23.29
CA LYS A 96 -8.85 -2.23 24.36
C LYS A 96 -8.61 -1.38 25.61
N LYS A 97 -8.36 -0.08 25.45
CA LYS A 97 -8.10 0.85 26.56
C LYS A 97 -9.39 1.41 27.18
N ASN A 98 -10.48 1.48 26.41
CA ASN A 98 -11.73 2.14 26.79
C ASN A 98 -12.86 1.10 26.91
N VAL A 99 -12.90 0.41 28.06
CA VAL A 99 -13.97 -0.54 28.38
C VAL A 99 -15.24 0.24 28.72
N ILE A 100 -16.39 -0.30 28.33
CA ILE A 100 -17.70 0.30 28.59
C ILE A 100 -17.92 0.39 30.11
N PRO A 101 -18.07 1.61 30.68
CA PRO A 101 -18.39 1.80 32.09
C PRO A 101 -19.75 1.20 32.49
N GLU A 102 -19.95 0.86 33.76
CA GLU A 102 -21.18 0.21 34.23
C GLU A 102 -22.45 1.06 34.06
N ASP A 103 -22.31 2.38 34.01
CA ASP A 103 -23.39 3.34 33.82
C ASP A 103 -23.80 3.52 32.34
N LYS A 104 -23.10 2.86 31.40
CA LYS A 104 -23.33 3.02 29.96
C LYS A 104 -23.54 1.67 29.28
N SER A 105 -24.42 1.65 28.27
CA SER A 105 -24.64 0.46 27.41
C SER A 105 -23.72 0.43 26.19
N ALA A 106 -23.10 1.57 25.86
CA ALA A 106 -22.14 1.74 24.77
C ALA A 106 -21.11 2.79 25.16
N TYR A 107 -19.92 2.74 24.54
CA TYR A 107 -18.89 3.74 24.76
C TYR A 107 -18.18 4.07 23.45
N SER A 108 -18.11 5.36 23.16
CA SER A 108 -17.65 5.91 21.89
C SER A 108 -16.85 7.21 22.13
N SER A 109 -16.26 7.73 21.06
CA SER A 109 -15.61 9.05 21.09
C SER A 109 -16.58 10.19 21.43
N PHE A 110 -17.87 10.04 21.14
CA PHE A 110 -18.87 11.06 21.51
C PHE A 110 -19.10 11.11 23.01
N ASP A 111 -19.04 9.97 23.68
CA ASP A 111 -19.19 9.89 25.14
C ASP A 111 -18.07 10.66 25.84
N LEU A 112 -16.83 10.59 25.34
CA LEU A 112 -15.71 11.37 25.86
C LEU A 112 -16.00 12.88 25.83
N VAL A 113 -16.51 13.36 24.70
CA VAL A 113 -16.82 14.79 24.54
C VAL A 113 -18.04 15.19 25.37
N ALA A 114 -19.05 14.33 25.47
CA ALA A 114 -20.22 14.56 26.29
C ALA A 114 -19.85 14.63 27.78
N ASP A 115 -18.97 13.74 28.24
CA ASP A 115 -18.46 13.75 29.61
C ASP A 115 -17.70 15.05 29.90
N ASP A 116 -16.85 15.52 28.97
CA ASP A 116 -16.15 16.81 29.08
C ASP A 116 -17.12 18.00 29.19
N VAL A 117 -18.19 18.01 28.39
CA VAL A 117 -19.23 19.06 28.43
C VAL A 117 -20.00 19.03 29.75
N ASN A 118 -20.36 17.85 30.24
CA ASN A 118 -21.09 17.68 31.50
C ASN A 118 -20.29 18.15 32.72
N VAL A 119 -18.96 18.08 32.67
CA VAL A 119 -18.10 18.63 33.73
C VAL A 119 -18.20 20.15 33.80
N ILE A 120 -18.35 20.84 32.67
CA ILE A 120 -18.46 22.31 32.61
C ILE A 120 -19.84 22.79 33.10
N LEU A 121 -20.87 21.99 32.85
CA LEU A 121 -22.26 22.32 33.20
C LEU A 121 -22.60 22.10 34.68
N LYS A 122 -21.65 21.62 35.48
CA LYS A 122 -21.82 21.24 36.88
C LYS A 122 -21.22 22.28 37.82
#